data_AF-A0AB38PAR0-F1
#
_entry.id   AF-A0AB38PAR0-F1
#
_cell.length_a   1.000
_cell.length_b   1.000
_cell.length_c   1.000
_cell.angle_alpha   90.00
_cell.angle_beta   90.00
_cell.angle_gamma   90.00
#
_symmetry.space_group_name_H-M   'P 1'
#
loop_
_entity.id
_entity.type
_entity.pdbx_description
1 polymer ?
#
loop_
_entity_poly.entity_id
_entity_poly.type
_entity_poly.pdbx_seq_one_letter_code
_entity_poly.pdbx_strand_id
1 'polypeptide(L)'
;DRKLKSLKDHFYRYSLKLRQKVKTVTIDMYEPYMSLIKQLFPNAKIIIDRFHIVQSLNRALNMSRVHVMNCYRTSNRPLYNKYKSYWKLFLKPFETLEAFNYHKVHLFKEWKTEKGIINYLLGVDVELFNTYHYVHELRRLLKENQIEKFNDKLFSIHLSDVCPKLRPVIRTLRRLSAFIENTMTYSNLTNGPLEGINNKIKLIKRVSFGYRNYDNLRNRIIITSRLFASTTKKEIKQPKVA
;
A
#
# COMPACT_ATOMS: atom_id res chain seq x y z
N ASP A 1 -15.26 -13.78 12.85
CA ASP A 1 -14.03 -14.52 12.56
C ASP A 1 -13.66 -14.48 11.08
N ARG A 2 -12.39 -14.18 10.77
CA ARG A 2 -11.82 -14.25 9.40
C ARG A 2 -11.43 -15.67 8.99
N LYS A 3 -12.13 -16.69 9.49
CA LYS A 3 -11.83 -18.09 9.15
C LYS A 3 -12.32 -18.34 7.72
N LEU A 4 -11.47 -18.92 6.87
CA LEU A 4 -11.78 -19.26 5.47
C LEU A 4 -13.13 -19.99 5.34
N LYS A 5 -13.44 -20.87 6.29
CA LYS A 5 -14.71 -21.60 6.38
C LYS A 5 -15.92 -20.66 6.46
N SER A 6 -15.87 -19.64 7.32
CA SER A 6 -16.97 -18.68 7.46
C SER A 6 -17.22 -17.88 6.17
N LEU A 7 -16.15 -17.51 5.46
CA LEU A 7 -16.27 -16.82 4.16
C LEU A 7 -16.90 -17.73 3.11
N LYS A 8 -16.47 -18.99 3.07
CA LYS A 8 -17.00 -20.03 2.17
C LYS A 8 -18.50 -20.26 2.41
N ASP A 9 -18.88 -20.45 3.66
CA ASP A 9 -20.27 -20.70 4.07
C ASP A 9 -21.15 -19.48 3.76
N HIS A 10 -20.64 -18.26 3.97
CA HIS A 10 -21.36 -17.03 3.64
C HIS A 10 -21.73 -16.96 2.16
N PHE A 11 -20.78 -17.26 1.26
CA PHE A 11 -20.99 -17.14 -0.19
C PHE A 11 -21.72 -18.33 -0.80
N TYR A 12 -21.70 -19.51 -0.17
CA TYR A 12 -22.51 -20.65 -0.63
C TYR A 12 -24.01 -20.48 -0.45
N ARG A 13 -24.46 -19.48 0.31
CA ARG A 13 -25.87 -19.07 0.33
C ARG A 13 -26.34 -18.51 -1.02
N TYR A 14 -25.43 -18.10 -1.90
CA TYR A 14 -25.74 -17.68 -3.25
C TYR A 14 -25.54 -18.84 -4.24
N SER A 15 -26.53 -19.03 -5.12
CA SER A 15 -26.50 -20.09 -6.14
C SER A 15 -25.28 -19.95 -7.05
N LEU A 16 -24.81 -21.08 -7.59
CA LEU A 16 -23.66 -21.10 -8.50
C LEU A 16 -23.88 -20.19 -9.73
N LYS A 17 -25.11 -20.18 -10.28
CA LYS A 17 -25.49 -19.31 -11.40
C LYS A 17 -25.28 -17.83 -11.10
N LEU A 18 -25.51 -17.38 -9.85
CA LEU A 18 -25.23 -16.00 -9.45
C LEU A 18 -23.73 -15.77 -9.26
N ARG A 19 -23.03 -16.71 -8.62
CA ARG A 19 -21.59 -16.59 -8.39
C ARG A 19 -20.78 -16.56 -9.69
N GLN A 20 -21.20 -17.27 -10.72
CA GLN A 20 -20.61 -17.24 -12.05
C GLN A 20 -20.76 -15.89 -12.78
N LYS A 21 -21.69 -15.03 -12.35
CA LYS A 21 -21.85 -13.67 -12.91
C LYS A 21 -20.84 -12.66 -12.36
N VAL A 22 -20.13 -12.99 -11.28
CA VAL A 22 -19.11 -12.12 -10.70
C VAL A 22 -17.95 -11.98 -11.68
N LYS A 23 -17.65 -10.74 -12.09
CA LYS A 23 -16.61 -10.44 -13.09
C LYS A 23 -15.23 -10.24 -12.48
N THR A 24 -15.15 -9.61 -11.31
CA THR A 24 -13.89 -9.28 -10.65
C THR A 24 -14.01 -9.44 -9.14
N VAL A 25 -12.90 -9.75 -8.47
CA VAL A 25 -12.79 -9.77 -7.01
C VAL A 25 -11.45 -9.14 -6.64
N THR A 26 -11.49 -8.09 -5.82
CA THR A 26 -10.28 -7.45 -5.28
C THR A 26 -9.94 -8.05 -3.92
N ILE A 27 -8.69 -8.49 -3.75
CA ILE A 27 -8.21 -9.13 -2.52
C ILE A 27 -6.80 -8.66 -2.14
N ASP A 28 -6.44 -8.92 -0.89
CA ASP A 28 -5.07 -8.79 -0.40
C ASP A 28 -4.17 -9.90 -0.98
N MET A 29 -2.85 -9.75 -0.86
CA MET A 29 -1.85 -10.74 -1.31
C MET A 29 -1.78 -11.98 -0.39
N TYR A 30 -2.92 -12.54 0.02
CA TYR A 30 -3.01 -13.75 0.84
C TYR A 30 -3.44 -14.94 -0.01
N GLU A 31 -2.52 -15.87 -0.21
CA GLU A 31 -2.66 -17.02 -1.11
C GLU A 31 -3.88 -17.92 -0.83
N PRO A 32 -4.25 -18.22 0.43
CA PRO A 32 -5.47 -18.98 0.70
C PRO A 32 -6.75 -18.31 0.21
N TYR A 33 -6.80 -16.97 0.15
CA TYR A 33 -7.93 -16.28 -0.46
C TYR A 33 -7.96 -16.49 -1.97
N MET A 34 -6.82 -16.52 -2.67
CA MET A 34 -6.79 -16.76 -4.11
C MET A 34 -7.42 -18.11 -4.46
N SER A 35 -7.02 -19.17 -3.75
CA SER A 35 -7.58 -20.51 -3.94
C SER A 35 -9.07 -20.55 -3.64
N LEU A 36 -9.50 -19.91 -2.54
CA LEU A 36 -10.91 -19.86 -2.16
C LEU A 36 -11.75 -19.08 -3.18
N ILE A 37 -11.27 -17.94 -3.66
CA ILE A 37 -11.99 -17.10 -4.64
C ILE A 37 -12.14 -17.82 -5.97
N LYS A 38 -11.13 -18.56 -6.44
CA LYS A 38 -11.26 -19.41 -7.63
C LYS A 38 -12.36 -20.47 -7.46
N GLN A 39 -12.49 -21.06 -6.27
CA GLN A 39 -13.56 -22.01 -5.96
C GLN A 39 -14.95 -21.34 -5.88
N LEU A 40 -15.03 -20.15 -5.29
CA LEU A 40 -16.30 -19.46 -5.08
C LEU A 40 -16.81 -18.77 -6.35
N PHE A 41 -15.92 -18.16 -7.12
CA PHE A 41 -16.20 -17.30 -8.27
C PHE A 41 -15.30 -17.68 -9.47
N PRO A 42 -15.59 -18.80 -10.15
CA PRO A 42 -14.68 -19.38 -11.15
C PRO A 42 -14.41 -18.47 -12.36
N ASN A 43 -15.36 -17.59 -12.71
CA ASN A 43 -15.24 -16.68 -13.85
C ASN A 43 -14.63 -15.32 -13.48
N ALA A 44 -14.42 -15.05 -12.18
CA ALA A 44 -14.00 -13.74 -11.73
C ALA A 44 -12.49 -13.55 -11.91
N LYS A 45 -12.08 -12.41 -12.46
CA LYS A 45 -10.67 -11.99 -12.46
C LYS A 45 -10.28 -11.52 -11.06
N ILE A 46 -9.22 -12.12 -10.53
CA ILE A 46 -8.67 -11.75 -9.23
C ILE A 46 -7.75 -10.55 -9.41
N ILE A 47 -8.06 -9.50 -8.68
CA ILE A 47 -7.30 -8.24 -8.64
C ILE A 47 -6.61 -8.18 -7.28
N ILE A 48 -5.30 -7.95 -7.29
CA ILE A 48 -4.56 -7.68 -6.06
C ILE A 48 -4.70 -6.20 -5.72
N ASP A 49 -4.95 -5.88 -4.45
CA ASP A 49 -4.93 -4.49 -4.01
C ASP A 49 -3.55 -3.85 -4.20
N ARG A 50 -3.53 -2.76 -4.98
CA ARG A 50 -2.36 -1.93 -5.28
C ARG A 50 -1.67 -1.44 -4.01
N PHE A 51 -2.44 -1.08 -2.99
CA PHE A 51 -1.88 -0.59 -1.73
C PHE A 51 -0.96 -1.63 -1.11
N HIS A 52 -1.36 -2.91 -1.09
CA HIS A 52 -0.55 -3.97 -0.49
C HIS A 52 0.74 -4.25 -1.27
N ILE A 53 0.74 -4.10 -2.60
CA ILE A 53 1.95 -4.20 -3.42
C ILE A 53 2.94 -3.09 -3.03
N VAL A 54 2.48 -1.83 -3.08
CA VAL A 54 3.30 -0.65 -2.73
C VAL A 54 3.78 -0.73 -1.28
N GLN A 55 2.91 -1.12 -0.35
CA GLN A 55 3.24 -1.27 1.06
C GLN A 55 4.30 -2.36 1.30
N SER A 56 4.28 -3.45 0.53
CA SER A 56 5.27 -4.53 0.64
C SER A 56 6.64 -4.08 0.13
N LEU A 57 6.67 -3.39 -1.01
CA LEU A 57 7.89 -2.78 -1.56
C LEU A 57 8.50 -1.75 -0.60
N ASN A 58 7.68 -0.83 -0.06
CA ASN A 58 8.14 0.18 0.90
C ASN A 58 8.66 -0.44 2.20
N ARG A 59 7.99 -1.48 2.72
CA ARG A 59 8.47 -2.21 3.89
C ARG A 59 9.81 -2.89 3.61
N ALA A 60 9.96 -3.55 2.47
CA ALA A 60 11.23 -4.17 2.09
C ALA A 60 12.36 -3.16 1.97
N LEU A 61 12.12 -2.00 1.34
CA LEU A 61 13.11 -0.93 1.24
C LEU A 61 13.51 -0.40 2.61
N ASN A 62 12.53 -0.11 3.49
CA ASN A 62 12.84 0.35 4.84
C ASN A 62 13.59 -0.71 5.65
N MET A 63 13.22 -1.99 5.54
CA MET A 63 13.95 -3.09 6.19
C MET A 63 15.38 -3.24 5.65
N SER A 64 15.58 -3.02 4.35
CA SER A 64 16.91 -3.03 3.73
C SER A 64 17.79 -1.90 4.26
N ARG A 65 17.23 -0.69 4.35
CA ARG A 65 17.89 0.44 5.02
C ARG A 65 18.20 0.14 6.48
N VAL A 66 17.27 -0.45 7.25
CA VAL A 66 17.51 -0.85 8.66
C VAL A 66 18.63 -1.88 8.75
N HIS A 67 18.68 -2.83 7.82
CA HIS A 67 19.71 -3.85 7.77
C HIS A 67 21.10 -3.22 7.63
N VAL A 68 21.30 -2.38 6.61
CA VAL A 68 22.57 -1.64 6.40
C VAL A 68 22.87 -0.69 7.57
N MET A 69 21.85 0.05 8.04
CA MET A 69 21.99 0.94 9.20
C MET A 69 22.59 0.20 10.40
N ASN A 70 22.09 -1.00 10.71
CA ASN A 70 22.52 -1.75 11.89
C ASN A 70 23.97 -2.27 11.78
N CYS A 71 24.54 -2.44 10.59
CA CYS A 71 25.95 -2.75 10.40
C CYS A 71 26.87 -1.64 10.98
N TYR A 72 26.38 -0.41 11.05
CA TYR A 72 27.11 0.76 11.55
C TYR A 72 26.78 1.12 13.00
N ARG A 73 25.97 0.33 13.70
CA ARG A 73 25.45 0.67 15.04
C ARG A 73 26.56 0.97 16.06
N THR A 74 27.65 0.21 15.99
CA THR A 74 28.82 0.31 16.88
C THR A 74 30.04 0.83 16.15
N SER A 75 30.28 0.41 14.90
CA SER A 75 31.47 0.77 14.12
C SER A 75 31.48 2.21 13.63
N ASN A 76 30.33 2.80 13.28
CA ASN A 76 30.24 4.17 12.79
C ASN A 76 28.93 4.84 13.22
N ARG A 77 28.92 5.32 14.47
CA ARG A 77 27.75 5.96 15.07
C ARG A 77 27.23 7.18 14.28
N PRO A 78 28.08 8.07 13.75
CA PRO A 78 27.60 9.16 12.89
C PRO A 78 26.83 8.68 11.65
N LEU A 79 27.33 7.66 10.95
CA LEU A 79 26.67 7.11 9.77
C LEU A 79 25.35 6.40 10.13
N TYR A 80 25.33 5.62 11.22
CA TYR A 80 24.11 5.04 11.77
C TYR A 80 23.02 6.10 12.00
N ASN A 81 23.39 7.22 12.63
CA ASN A 81 22.46 8.32 12.92
C ASN A 81 21.92 8.95 11.63
N LYS A 82 22.73 9.10 10.58
CA LYS A 82 22.25 9.62 9.28
C LYS A 82 21.18 8.71 8.67
N TYR A 83 21.42 7.39 8.60
CA TYR A 83 20.42 6.43 8.13
C TYR A 83 19.13 6.43 8.98
N LYS A 84 19.27 6.62 10.29
CA LYS A 84 18.14 6.67 11.22
C LYS A 84 17.31 7.95 11.06
N SER A 85 17.95 9.11 10.96
CA SER A 85 17.26 10.40 10.91
C SER A 85 16.61 10.67 9.55
N TYR A 86 17.28 10.34 8.45
CA TYR A 86 16.81 10.66 7.09
C TYR A 86 16.02 9.52 6.43
N TRP A 87 15.52 8.55 7.20
CA TRP A 87 14.84 7.36 6.69
C TRP A 87 13.64 7.68 5.76
N LYS A 88 12.93 8.79 6.00
CA LYS A 88 11.78 9.20 5.20
C LYS A 88 12.15 9.55 3.76
N LEU A 89 13.36 10.08 3.53
CA LEU A 89 13.82 10.43 2.20
C LEU A 89 13.95 9.18 1.29
N PHE A 90 14.24 8.01 1.87
CA PHE A 90 14.30 6.77 1.10
C PHE A 90 12.94 6.37 0.52
N LEU A 91 11.83 6.75 1.17
CA LEU A 91 10.49 6.37 0.73
C LEU A 91 9.86 7.38 -0.24
N LYS A 92 10.37 8.63 -0.24
CA LYS A 92 9.94 9.69 -1.13
C LYS A 92 10.35 9.37 -2.58
N PRO A 93 9.46 9.53 -3.58
CA PRO A 93 9.82 9.30 -4.98
C PRO A 93 11.05 10.12 -5.38
N PHE A 94 12.00 9.50 -6.07
CA PHE A 94 13.28 10.12 -6.40
C PHE A 94 13.12 11.41 -7.22
N GLU A 95 12.11 11.43 -8.09
CA GLU A 95 11.77 12.56 -8.97
C GLU A 95 11.32 13.79 -8.16
N THR A 96 10.77 13.57 -6.97
CA THR A 96 10.24 14.61 -6.09
C THR A 96 11.23 15.08 -5.02
N LEU A 97 12.39 14.43 -4.92
CA LEU A 97 13.43 14.86 -3.99
C LEU A 97 13.98 16.22 -4.45
N GLU A 98 14.09 17.13 -3.50
CA GLU A 98 14.67 18.45 -3.73
C GLU A 98 16.14 18.32 -4.17
N ALA A 99 16.51 19.01 -5.25
CA ALA A 99 17.83 18.94 -5.88
C ALA A 99 18.63 20.26 -5.91
N PHE A 100 18.00 21.42 -5.69
CA PHE A 100 18.57 22.74 -5.94
C PHE A 100 18.72 23.59 -4.67
N ASN A 101 17.82 23.44 -3.69
CA ASN A 101 17.79 24.21 -2.46
C ASN A 101 18.66 23.58 -1.38
N TYR A 102 19.92 24.01 -1.37
CA TYR A 102 20.85 23.68 -0.30
C TYR A 102 20.41 24.32 1.01
N HIS A 103 20.41 23.53 2.07
CA HIS A 103 20.18 24.02 3.43
C HIS A 103 21.14 23.35 4.40
N LYS A 104 21.33 23.96 5.58
CA LYS A 104 22.12 23.36 6.66
C LYS A 104 21.38 22.14 7.21
N VAL A 105 22.02 20.98 7.14
CA VAL A 105 21.43 19.71 7.60
C VAL A 105 22.19 19.20 8.82
N HIS A 106 21.48 18.97 9.94
CA HIS A 106 22.09 18.78 11.26
C HIS A 106 23.22 17.73 11.34
N LEU A 107 23.12 16.61 10.60
CA LEU A 107 24.11 15.52 10.64
C LEU A 107 25.18 15.60 9.54
N PHE A 108 25.23 16.69 8.77
CA PHE A 108 26.24 16.95 7.74
C PHE A 108 27.00 18.24 8.06
N LYS A 109 28.32 18.24 7.83
CA LYS A 109 29.14 19.45 7.98
C LYS A 109 28.86 20.47 6.88
N GLU A 110 28.46 19.97 5.71
CA GLU A 110 28.18 20.76 4.53
C GLU A 110 26.68 20.96 4.34
N TRP A 111 26.32 21.98 3.58
CA TRP A 111 24.97 22.15 3.09
C TRP A 111 24.64 21.00 2.13
N LYS A 112 23.43 20.46 2.22
CA LYS A 112 22.97 19.36 1.35
C LYS A 112 21.54 19.61 0.90
N THR A 113 21.22 19.06 -0.27
CA THR A 113 19.86 18.89 -0.77
C THR A 113 19.33 17.51 -0.37
N GLU A 114 18.02 17.26 -0.51
CA GLU A 114 17.47 15.94 -0.22
C GLU A 114 18.09 14.86 -1.12
N LYS A 115 18.27 15.14 -2.43
CA LYS A 115 19.00 14.25 -3.35
C LYS A 115 20.46 14.06 -2.91
N GLY A 116 21.13 15.12 -2.47
CA GLY A 116 22.51 15.03 -1.98
C GLY A 116 22.65 14.10 -0.77
N ILE A 117 21.68 14.14 0.17
CA ILE A 117 21.65 13.22 1.32
C ILE A 117 21.45 11.78 0.85
N ILE A 118 20.49 11.54 -0.05
CA ILE A 118 20.20 10.19 -0.55
C ILE A 118 21.37 9.62 -1.34
N ASN A 119 21.95 10.39 -2.27
CA ASN A 119 23.11 9.95 -3.06
C ASN A 119 24.30 9.60 -2.15
N TYR A 120 24.57 10.41 -1.11
CA TYR A 120 25.59 10.10 -0.12
C TYR A 120 25.32 8.76 0.60
N LEU A 121 24.08 8.53 1.06
CA LEU A 121 23.74 7.32 1.82
C LEU A 121 23.64 6.07 0.95
N LEU A 122 23.24 6.19 -0.31
CA LEU A 122 23.22 5.07 -1.24
C LEU A 122 24.62 4.73 -1.75
N GLY A 123 25.52 5.72 -1.86
CA GLY A 123 26.92 5.51 -2.26
C GLY A 123 27.76 4.69 -1.28
N VAL A 124 27.23 4.40 -0.07
CA VAL A 124 27.91 3.58 0.94
C VAL A 124 27.70 2.07 0.70
N ASP A 125 26.56 1.67 0.14
CA ASP A 125 26.17 0.26 0.05
C ASP A 125 25.48 -0.04 -1.29
N VAL A 126 26.14 -0.88 -2.10
CA VAL A 126 25.70 -1.19 -3.47
C VAL A 126 24.38 -1.96 -3.50
N GLU A 127 24.15 -2.88 -2.56
CA GLU A 127 22.89 -3.63 -2.50
C GLU A 127 21.72 -2.71 -2.16
N LEU A 128 21.91 -1.75 -1.26
CA LEU A 128 20.90 -0.76 -0.89
C LEU A 128 20.64 0.22 -2.04
N PHE A 129 21.68 0.65 -2.75
CA PHE A 129 21.55 1.44 -3.98
C PHE A 129 20.65 0.73 -4.99
N ASN A 130 20.98 -0.52 -5.33
CA ASN A 130 20.19 -1.33 -6.25
C ASN A 130 18.75 -1.51 -5.75
N THR A 131 18.59 -1.89 -4.49
CA THR A 131 17.28 -2.08 -3.83
C THR A 131 16.42 -0.82 -3.94
N TYR A 132 17.01 0.36 -3.68
CA TYR A 132 16.32 1.64 -3.78
C TYR A 132 15.81 1.87 -5.20
N HIS A 133 16.69 1.75 -6.20
CA HIS A 133 16.33 2.01 -7.60
C HIS A 133 15.26 1.04 -8.11
N TYR A 134 15.42 -0.27 -7.87
CA TYR A 134 14.42 -1.26 -8.28
C TYR A 134 13.06 -1.03 -7.63
N VAL A 135 13.01 -0.71 -6.33
CA VAL A 135 11.75 -0.45 -5.64
C VAL A 135 11.03 0.79 -6.20
N HIS A 136 11.75 1.89 -6.41
CA HIS A 136 11.14 3.10 -6.96
C HIS A 136 10.69 2.92 -8.41
N GLU A 137 11.46 2.21 -9.23
CA GLU A 137 11.10 1.91 -10.60
C GLU A 137 9.85 1.01 -10.67
N LEU A 138 9.78 -0.07 -9.90
CA LEU A 138 8.60 -0.93 -9.82
C LEU A 138 7.37 -0.15 -9.36
N ARG A 139 7.52 0.74 -8.37
CA ARG A 139 6.42 1.61 -7.90
C ARG A 139 5.95 2.57 -8.99
N ARG A 140 6.89 3.15 -9.75
CA ARG A 140 6.60 4.07 -10.85
C ARG A 140 5.85 3.36 -11.98
N LEU A 141 6.37 2.22 -12.43
CA LEU A 141 5.75 1.40 -13.49
C LEU A 141 4.36 0.89 -13.09
N LEU A 142 4.20 0.48 -11.82
CA LEU A 142 2.89 0.13 -11.27
C LEU A 142 1.95 1.34 -11.34
N LYS A 143 2.38 2.52 -10.85
CA LYS A 143 1.57 3.76 -10.86
C LYS A 143 1.13 4.15 -12.27
N GLU A 144 2.00 3.99 -13.26
CA GLU A 144 1.75 4.31 -14.67
C GLU A 144 1.02 3.18 -15.44
N ASN A 145 0.70 2.06 -14.78
CA ASN A 145 0.06 0.87 -15.37
C ASN A 145 0.82 0.31 -16.59
N GLN A 146 2.16 0.36 -16.56
CA GLN A 146 3.03 -0.12 -17.63
C GLN A 146 3.32 -1.62 -17.44
N ILE A 147 2.39 -2.47 -17.89
CA ILE A 147 2.41 -3.93 -17.62
C ILE A 147 3.68 -4.61 -18.11
N GLU A 148 4.00 -4.47 -19.40
CA GLU A 148 5.15 -5.12 -20.04
C GLU A 148 6.45 -4.72 -19.34
N LYS A 149 6.71 -3.41 -19.26
CA LYS A 149 7.88 -2.85 -18.58
C LYS A 149 7.98 -3.29 -17.11
N PHE A 150 6.86 -3.38 -16.41
CA PHE A 150 6.84 -3.84 -15.02
C PHE A 150 7.27 -5.30 -14.92
N ASN A 151 6.74 -6.17 -15.78
CA ASN A 151 7.10 -7.58 -15.82
C ASN A 151 8.57 -7.76 -16.23
N ASP A 152 9.02 -7.13 -17.31
CA ASP A 152 10.41 -7.17 -17.75
C ASP A 152 11.36 -6.74 -16.64
N LYS A 153 11.00 -5.65 -15.94
CA LYS A 153 11.80 -5.19 -14.80
C LYS A 153 11.76 -6.17 -13.63
N LEU A 154 10.59 -6.69 -13.28
CA LEU A 154 10.43 -7.63 -12.18
C LEU A 154 11.22 -8.93 -12.40
N PHE A 155 11.26 -9.43 -13.63
CA PHE A 155 11.97 -10.67 -13.98
C PHE A 155 13.47 -10.45 -14.24
N SER A 156 13.90 -9.26 -14.67
CA SER A 156 15.33 -8.93 -14.82
C SER A 156 16.10 -8.71 -13.51
N ILE A 157 15.42 -8.50 -12.38
CA ILE A 157 16.10 -8.34 -11.08
C ILE A 157 16.81 -9.64 -10.67
N HIS A 158 18.14 -9.66 -10.62
CA HIS A 158 18.85 -10.78 -10.00
C HIS A 158 18.75 -10.67 -8.48
N LEU A 159 18.42 -11.78 -7.81
CA LEU A 159 18.22 -11.78 -6.36
C LEU A 159 19.52 -11.54 -5.58
N SER A 160 20.68 -11.76 -6.20
CA SER A 160 22.02 -11.42 -5.68
C SER A 160 22.22 -9.92 -5.53
N ASP A 161 21.64 -9.12 -6.43
CA ASP A 161 21.97 -7.70 -6.58
C ASP A 161 21.25 -6.82 -5.57
N VAL A 162 20.28 -7.40 -4.85
CA VAL A 162 19.41 -6.70 -3.92
C VAL A 162 19.54 -7.24 -2.51
N CYS A 163 19.25 -6.35 -1.56
CA CYS A 163 19.27 -6.66 -0.15
C CYS A 163 18.38 -7.88 0.15
N PRO A 164 18.80 -8.80 1.06
CA PRO A 164 18.03 -9.97 1.43
C PRO A 164 16.57 -9.71 1.82
N LYS A 165 16.25 -8.51 2.31
CA LYS A 165 14.89 -8.12 2.71
C LYS A 165 13.94 -7.90 1.53
N LEU A 166 14.44 -7.58 0.34
CA LEU A 166 13.62 -7.42 -0.87
C LEU A 166 13.35 -8.75 -1.58
N ARG A 167 14.26 -9.73 -1.48
CA ARG A 167 14.17 -11.02 -2.20
C ARG A 167 12.83 -11.76 -2.02
N PRO A 168 12.25 -11.88 -0.79
CA PRO A 168 10.96 -12.54 -0.62
C PRO A 168 9.81 -11.80 -1.30
N VAL A 169 9.86 -10.46 -1.33
CA VAL A 169 8.85 -9.63 -2.00
C VAL A 169 8.92 -9.86 -3.50
N ILE A 170 10.12 -9.85 -4.11
CA ILE A 170 10.29 -10.12 -5.54
C ILE A 170 9.78 -11.51 -5.91
N ARG A 171 10.10 -12.56 -5.13
CA ARG A 171 9.55 -13.92 -5.36
C ARG A 171 8.02 -13.93 -5.31
N THR A 172 7.44 -13.24 -4.33
CA THR A 172 5.99 -13.14 -4.19
C THR A 172 5.36 -12.42 -5.38
N LEU A 173 5.94 -11.29 -5.81
CA LEU A 173 5.44 -10.54 -6.96
C LEU A 173 5.56 -11.34 -8.25
N ARG A 174 6.67 -12.06 -8.46
CA ARG A 174 6.86 -12.95 -9.64
C ARG A 174 5.80 -14.04 -9.69
N ARG A 175 5.53 -14.70 -8.56
CA ARG A 175 4.48 -15.72 -8.45
C ARG A 175 3.08 -15.15 -8.73
N LEU A 176 2.87 -13.88 -8.38
CA LEU A 176 1.58 -13.20 -8.51
C LEU A 176 1.48 -12.32 -9.76
N SER A 177 2.44 -12.38 -10.69
CA SER A 177 2.53 -11.46 -11.84
C SER A 177 1.22 -11.38 -12.63
N ALA A 178 0.64 -12.53 -12.99
CA ALA A 178 -0.63 -12.61 -13.72
C ALA A 178 -1.81 -11.92 -12.99
N PHE A 179 -1.79 -11.87 -11.66
CA PHE A 179 -2.81 -11.15 -10.89
C PHE A 179 -2.50 -9.65 -10.77
N ILE A 180 -1.21 -9.29 -10.74
CA ILE A 180 -0.76 -7.89 -10.75
C ILE A 180 -1.07 -7.25 -12.11
N GLU A 181 -1.01 -8.01 -13.20
CA GLU A 181 -1.46 -7.57 -14.52
C GLU A 181 -2.93 -7.14 -14.48
N ASN A 182 -3.81 -7.97 -13.91
CA ASN A 182 -5.22 -7.61 -13.70
C ASN A 182 -5.35 -6.31 -12.89
N THR A 183 -4.50 -6.11 -11.88
CA THR A 183 -4.47 -4.88 -11.08
C THR A 183 -4.09 -3.62 -11.87
N MET A 184 -3.29 -3.74 -12.91
CA MET A 184 -2.96 -2.63 -13.81
C MET A 184 -4.04 -2.43 -14.87
N THR A 185 -4.63 -3.52 -15.40
CA THR A 185 -5.76 -3.47 -16.34
C THR A 185 -7.00 -2.85 -15.71
N TYR A 186 -7.35 -3.25 -14.49
CA TYR A 186 -8.52 -2.77 -13.74
C TYR A 186 -8.13 -1.72 -12.69
N SER A 187 -7.39 -0.69 -13.09
CA SER A 187 -6.78 0.29 -12.19
C SER A 187 -7.76 1.09 -11.31
N ASN A 188 -9.03 1.18 -11.70
CA ASN A 188 -10.09 1.84 -10.96
C ASN A 188 -10.67 1.00 -9.81
N LEU A 189 -10.40 -0.30 -9.77
CA LEU A 189 -10.93 -1.22 -8.76
C LEU A 189 -9.94 -1.37 -7.59
N THR A 190 -10.28 -0.77 -6.45
CA THR A 190 -9.45 -0.81 -5.22
C THR A 190 -10.31 -1.08 -3.99
N ASN A 191 -9.71 -1.62 -2.91
CA ASN A 191 -10.43 -1.79 -1.65
C ASN A 191 -10.54 -0.47 -0.85
N GLY A 192 -9.89 0.61 -1.29
CA GLY A 192 -9.81 1.89 -0.56
C GLY A 192 -11.16 2.45 -0.09
N PRO A 193 -12.20 2.55 -0.94
CA PRO A 193 -13.52 3.01 -0.50
C PRO A 193 -14.12 2.15 0.61
N LEU A 194 -13.98 0.81 0.50
CA LEU A 194 -14.46 -0.13 1.51
C LEU A 194 -13.68 0.00 2.82
N GLU A 195 -12.36 0.19 2.75
CA GLU A 195 -11.54 0.48 3.92
C GLU A 195 -11.95 1.79 4.60
N GLY A 196 -12.26 2.84 3.83
CA GLY A 196 -12.77 4.11 4.34
C GLY A 196 -14.05 3.94 5.14
N ILE A 197 -15.02 3.19 4.59
CA ILE A 197 -16.27 2.86 5.27
C ILE A 197 -15.98 2.06 6.56
N ASN A 198 -15.14 1.03 6.47
CA ASN A 198 -14.77 0.21 7.63
C ASN A 198 -14.09 1.03 8.74
N ASN A 199 -13.20 1.95 8.37
CA ASN A 199 -12.52 2.83 9.32
C ASN A 199 -13.49 3.82 9.97
N LYS A 200 -14.45 4.35 9.22
CA LYS A 200 -15.54 5.18 9.78
C LYS A 200 -16.39 4.39 10.79
N ILE A 201 -16.76 3.16 10.47
CA ILE A 201 -17.50 2.28 11.40
C ILE A 201 -16.68 2.01 12.67
N LYS A 202 -15.39 1.72 12.53
CA LYS A 202 -14.49 1.52 13.68
C LYS A 202 -14.39 2.78 14.54
N LEU A 203 -14.32 3.96 13.92
CA LEU A 203 -14.30 5.23 14.63
C LEU A 203 -15.59 5.44 15.43
N ILE A 204 -16.76 5.21 14.82
CA ILE A 204 -18.05 5.27 15.51
C ILE A 204 -18.04 4.35 16.74
N LYS A 205 -17.62 3.09 16.58
CA LYS A 205 -17.51 2.16 17.71
C LYS A 205 -16.58 2.67 18.81
N ARG A 206 -15.45 3.29 18.46
CA ARG A 206 -14.46 3.80 19.42
C ARG A 206 -15.00 4.99 20.22
N VAL A 207 -15.62 5.97 19.53
CA VAL A 207 -16.18 7.17 20.17
C VAL A 207 -17.35 6.82 21.10
N SER A 208 -18.08 5.75 20.81
CA SER A 208 -19.21 5.30 21.63
C SER A 208 -18.82 4.30 22.73
N PHE A 209 -17.53 4.02 22.95
CA PHE A 209 -17.06 2.98 23.89
C PHE A 209 -17.64 1.58 23.63
N GLY A 210 -17.95 1.29 22.37
CA GLY A 210 -18.58 0.04 21.94
C GLY A 210 -20.11 0.12 21.87
N TYR A 211 -20.71 -0.89 21.25
CA TYR A 211 -22.15 -1.06 21.14
C TYR A 211 -22.49 -2.48 21.56
N ARG A 212 -23.47 -2.64 22.46
CA ARG A 212 -23.99 -3.95 22.88
C ARG A 212 -25.04 -4.49 21.90
N ASN A 213 -25.85 -3.60 21.33
CA ASN A 213 -26.90 -3.92 20.36
C ASN A 213 -26.44 -3.55 18.94
N TYR A 214 -26.52 -4.50 18.00
CA TYR A 214 -26.16 -4.31 16.60
C TYR A 214 -27.04 -3.29 15.89
N ASP A 215 -28.35 -3.25 16.17
CA ASP A 215 -29.28 -2.32 15.54
C ASP A 215 -28.96 -0.87 15.90
N ASN A 216 -28.54 -0.62 17.14
CA ASN A 216 -28.09 0.70 17.58
C ASN A 216 -26.81 1.12 16.84
N LEU A 217 -25.87 0.20 16.66
CA LEU A 217 -24.67 0.44 15.86
C LEU A 217 -25.05 0.75 14.40
N ARG A 218 -25.93 -0.07 13.80
CA ARG A 218 -26.42 0.09 12.43
C ARG A 218 -27.08 1.45 12.24
N ASN A 219 -28.01 1.83 13.11
CA ASN A 219 -28.70 3.12 13.06
C ASN A 219 -27.73 4.29 13.17
N ARG A 220 -26.74 4.20 14.09
CA ARG A 220 -25.70 5.24 14.20
C ARG A 220 -24.86 5.37 12.93
N ILE A 221 -24.44 4.26 12.33
CA ILE A 221 -23.68 4.26 11.06
C ILE A 221 -24.46 4.95 9.97
N ILE A 222 -25.74 4.61 9.84
CA ILE A 222 -26.65 5.17 8.85
C ILE A 222 -26.80 6.69 8.99
N ILE A 223 -27.10 7.16 10.22
CA ILE A 223 -27.26 8.59 10.53
C ILE A 223 -25.95 9.35 10.23
N THR A 224 -24.82 8.83 10.72
CA THR A 224 -23.51 9.48 10.58
C THR A 224 -22.99 9.45 9.14
N SER A 225 -23.46 8.50 8.34
CA SER A 225 -23.10 8.38 6.93
C SER A 225 -24.01 9.19 6.02
N ARG A 226 -24.97 9.94 6.57
CA ARG A 226 -25.93 10.77 5.82
C ARG A 226 -26.66 9.98 4.73
N LEU A 227 -26.79 8.67 4.88
CA LEU A 227 -27.51 7.81 3.93
C LEU A 227 -29.03 8.08 3.94
N PHE A 228 -29.51 8.84 4.93
CA PHE A 228 -30.89 9.34 5.06
C PHE A 228 -30.96 10.88 5.10
N ALA A 229 -29.92 11.60 4.69
CA ALA A 229 -30.07 13.05 4.55
C ALA A 229 -31.07 13.32 3.42
N SER A 230 -32.16 14.04 3.71
CA SER A 230 -33.12 14.43 2.68
C SER A 230 -32.39 15.23 1.59
N THR A 231 -32.74 14.98 0.32
CA THR A 231 -32.20 15.69 -0.85
C THR A 231 -32.59 17.16 -0.89
N THR A 232 -33.52 17.58 -0.03
CA THR A 232 -33.88 18.98 0.20
C THR A 232 -32.75 19.69 0.93
N LYS A 233 -31.90 20.40 0.17
CA LYS A 233 -31.12 21.53 0.71
C LYS A 233 -32.10 22.45 1.43
N LYS A 234 -32.05 22.52 2.76
CA LYS A 234 -32.62 23.66 3.48
C LYS A 234 -31.81 24.88 3.04
N GLU A 235 -32.39 25.71 2.18
CA GLU A 235 -31.90 27.06 1.97
C GLU A 235 -31.84 27.75 3.33
N ILE A 236 -30.63 28.00 3.82
CA ILE A 236 -30.42 28.88 4.95
C ILE A 236 -30.70 30.28 4.41
N LYS A 237 -31.94 30.77 4.59
CA LYS A 237 -32.24 32.19 4.43
C LYS A 237 -31.40 32.94 5.46
N GLN A 238 -30.27 33.49 5.04
CA GLN A 238 -29.61 34.53 5.82
C GLN A 238 -30.59 35.70 5.95
N PRO A 239 -30.82 36.25 7.16
CA PRO A 239 -31.61 37.46 7.28
C PRO A 239 -30.87 38.58 6.56
N LYS A 240 -31.58 39.32 5.70
CA LYS A 240 -31.04 40.55 5.13
C LYS A 240 -30.76 41.48 6.32
N VAL A 241 -29.50 41.84 6.47
CA VAL A 241 -29.08 42.90 7.40
C VAL A 241 -29.74 44.18 6.89
N ALA A 242 -30.58 44.78 7.74
CA ALA A 242 -31.20 46.08 7.51
C ALA A 242 -30.18 47.20 7.73
#